data_AF-A0A7X6N0D6-F1
#
_entry.id   AF-A0A7X6N0D6-F1
#
_cell.length_a   1.000
_cell.length_b   1.000
_cell.length_c   1.000
_cell.angle_alpha   90.00
_cell.angle_beta   90.00
_cell.angle_gamma   90.00
#
_symmetry.space_group_name_H-M   'P 1'
#
loop_
_entity.id
_entity.type
_entity.pdbx_description
1 polymer ?
#
loop_
_entity_poly.entity_id
_entity_poly.type
_entity_poly.pdbx_seq_one_letter_code
_entity_poly.pdbx_strand_id
1 'polypeptide(L)'
;MRTKLYFDNIEQILYLAHSLESNEICNSKDIEIKSQDIAEFKKYYLAAKYQRANTYSDYFNSNTGWVSRSDGITLSCHYNSSAMFINSDNPNARAANYSNAFRLLKDRHSSSPHWKNTASMEAQFLCHAFTIANFKNPWNIEPWRTETNLNRVILAGCNP
;
A
#
# COMPACT_ATOMS: atom_id res chain seq x y z
N MET A 1 14.24 15.26 16.81
CA MET A 1 13.89 14.00 16.13
C MET A 1 12.73 14.31 15.18
N ARG A 2 13.01 14.59 13.90
CA ARG A 2 11.98 15.01 12.93
C ARG A 2 11.06 13.82 12.65
N THR A 3 9.76 14.02 12.83
CA THR A 3 8.67 13.18 12.31
C THR A 3 8.78 13.10 10.78
N LYS A 4 9.65 12.22 10.29
CA LYS A 4 9.73 11.85 8.89
C LYS A 4 8.44 11.09 8.60
N LEU A 5 7.50 11.74 7.92
CA LEU A 5 6.37 11.05 7.29
C LEU A 5 6.98 9.92 6.46
N TYR A 6 6.67 8.67 6.83
CA TYR A 6 7.21 7.44 6.27
C TYR A 6 6.64 7.18 4.86
N PHE A 7 6.84 8.12 3.95
CA PHE A 7 6.43 8.02 2.56
C PHE A 7 7.52 8.64 1.71
N ASP A 8 8.48 7.82 1.32
CA ASP A 8 9.55 8.28 0.43
C ASP A 8 8.98 8.63 -0.97
N ASN A 9 7.70 8.31 -1.25
CA ASN A 9 7.05 8.72 -2.50
C ASN A 9 5.52 8.92 -2.46
N ILE A 10 5.05 9.95 -1.73
CA ILE A 10 3.63 10.36 -1.74
C ILE A 10 3.13 10.63 -3.17
N GLU A 11 3.98 11.20 -4.03
CA GLU A 11 3.61 11.55 -5.40
C GLU A 11 3.27 10.32 -6.25
N GLN A 12 4.05 9.24 -6.18
CA GLN A 12 3.73 7.97 -6.86
C GLN A 12 2.40 7.38 -6.40
N ILE A 13 2.10 7.46 -5.10
CA ILE A 13 0.86 6.95 -4.51
C ILE A 13 -0.34 7.76 -5.04
N LEU A 14 -0.23 9.09 -5.04
CA LEU A 14 -1.31 9.96 -5.51
C LEU A 14 -1.49 9.88 -7.02
N TYR A 15 -0.40 9.82 -7.77
CA TYR A 15 -0.43 9.60 -9.21
C TYR A 15 -1.27 8.37 -9.56
N LEU A 16 -1.01 7.25 -8.88
CA LEU A 16 -1.78 6.04 -9.10
C LEU A 16 -3.24 6.20 -8.70
N ALA A 17 -3.49 6.74 -7.50
CA ALA A 17 -4.84 6.90 -6.96
C ALA A 17 -5.75 7.72 -7.88
N HIS A 18 -5.21 8.78 -8.49
CA HIS A 18 -5.93 9.62 -9.45
C HIS A 18 -6.02 8.97 -10.84
N SER A 19 -4.99 8.23 -11.28
CA SER A 19 -5.01 7.57 -12.59
C SER A 19 -6.08 6.49 -12.71
N LEU A 20 -6.34 5.74 -11.63
CA LEU A 20 -7.37 4.69 -11.60
C LEU A 20 -8.80 5.25 -11.67
N GLU A 21 -9.03 6.51 -11.32
CA GLU A 21 -10.34 7.16 -11.47
C GLU A 21 -10.60 7.63 -12.89
N SER A 22 -9.54 7.90 -13.65
CA SER A 22 -9.67 8.58 -14.94
C SER A 22 -9.89 7.68 -16.15
N ASN A 23 -9.46 6.40 -16.20
CA ASN A 23 -9.54 5.61 -17.45
C ASN A 23 -9.27 4.08 -17.38
N GLU A 24 -9.37 3.41 -16.22
CA GLU A 24 -9.12 1.93 -16.07
C GLU A 24 -7.74 1.42 -16.56
N ILE A 25 -6.85 2.30 -17.02
CA ILE A 25 -5.49 2.00 -17.48
C ILE A 25 -4.54 2.88 -16.67
N CYS A 26 -3.52 2.28 -16.03
CA CYS A 26 -2.43 2.99 -15.35
C CYS A 26 -1.50 3.69 -16.35
N ASN A 27 -2.05 4.59 -17.15
CA ASN A 27 -1.32 5.46 -18.06
C ASN A 27 -1.93 6.85 -17.92
N SER A 28 -1.21 7.77 -17.29
CA SER A 28 -1.59 9.17 -17.40
C SER A 28 -0.35 10.04 -17.54
N LYS A 29 0.00 10.37 -18.78
CA LYS A 29 1.06 11.36 -19.01
C LYS A 29 0.67 12.78 -18.56
N ASP A 30 -0.56 12.96 -18.07
CA ASP A 30 -1.20 14.26 -17.87
C ASP A 30 -1.75 14.51 -16.43
N ILE A 31 -1.47 13.64 -15.45
CA ILE A 31 -1.88 13.90 -14.05
C ILE A 31 -0.80 14.72 -13.33
N GLU A 32 -1.08 16.00 -13.14
CA GLU A 32 -0.31 16.90 -12.29
C GLU A 32 -0.76 16.75 -10.82
N ILE A 33 0.12 16.25 -9.96
CA ILE A 33 -0.10 16.21 -8.51
C ILE A 33 0.21 17.58 -7.90
N LYS A 34 -0.81 18.23 -7.32
CA LYS A 34 -0.66 19.57 -6.74
C LYS A 34 -0.35 19.46 -5.24
N SER A 35 0.21 20.55 -4.69
CA SER A 35 0.49 20.63 -3.24
C SER A 35 -0.76 20.42 -2.36
N GLN A 36 -1.93 20.77 -2.90
CA GLN A 36 -3.22 20.56 -2.25
C GLN A 36 -3.61 19.08 -2.15
N ASP A 37 -3.30 18.26 -3.15
CA ASP A 37 -3.51 16.81 -3.11
C ASP A 37 -2.64 16.15 -2.02
N ILE A 38 -1.39 16.59 -1.92
CA ILE A 38 -0.46 16.14 -0.87
C ILE A 38 -0.98 16.53 0.52
N ALA A 39 -1.52 17.75 0.68
CA ALA A 39 -2.10 18.21 1.94
C ALA A 39 -3.34 17.40 2.32
N GLU A 40 -4.21 17.11 1.34
CA GLU A 40 -5.41 16.31 1.55
C GLU A 40 -5.08 14.86 1.93
N PHE A 41 -4.14 14.22 1.21
CA PHE A 41 -3.64 12.89 1.57
C PHE A 41 -3.12 12.84 3.01
N LYS A 42 -2.30 13.82 3.40
CA LYS A 42 -1.76 13.88 4.77
C LYS A 42 -2.88 14.02 5.81
N LYS A 43 -3.91 14.81 5.52
CA LYS A 43 -5.10 14.93 6.39
C LYS A 43 -5.79 13.59 6.57
N TYR A 44 -6.09 12.87 5.49
CA TYR A 44 -6.72 11.55 5.57
C TYR A 44 -5.84 10.51 6.25
N TYR A 45 -4.53 10.55 5.99
CA TYR A 45 -3.58 9.64 6.63
C TYR A 45 -3.52 9.84 8.14
N LEU A 46 -3.44 11.09 8.60
CA LEU A 46 -3.48 11.41 10.03
C LEU A 46 -4.81 10.99 10.66
N ALA A 47 -5.92 11.17 9.95
CA ALA A 47 -7.23 10.71 10.43
C ALA A 47 -7.28 9.17 10.55
N ALA A 48 -6.82 8.42 9.55
CA ALA A 48 -6.75 6.96 9.60
C ALA A 48 -5.84 6.47 10.72
N LYS A 49 -4.70 7.14 10.95
CA LYS A 49 -3.71 6.77 11.95
C LYS A 49 -4.13 7.08 13.39
N TYR A 50 -4.70 8.26 13.64
CA TYR A 50 -4.91 8.76 15.00
C TYR A 50 -6.38 8.94 15.39
N GLN A 51 -7.27 9.21 14.45
CA GLN A 51 -8.68 9.52 14.75
C GLN A 51 -9.58 8.29 14.62
N ARG A 52 -9.40 7.49 13.55
CA ARG A 52 -10.10 6.21 13.40
C ARG A 52 -9.50 5.10 14.27
N ALA A 53 -8.25 5.30 14.71
CA ALA A 53 -7.49 4.37 15.53
C ALA A 53 -7.44 2.94 14.98
N ASN A 54 -7.50 2.77 13.65
CA ASN A 54 -7.44 1.45 13.03
C ASN A 54 -6.15 0.74 13.47
N THR A 55 -6.35 -0.45 14.03
CA THR A 55 -5.32 -1.35 14.49
C THR A 55 -4.91 -2.31 13.38
N TYR A 56 -3.82 -3.03 13.60
CA TYR A 56 -3.42 -4.08 12.67
C TYR A 56 -4.55 -5.10 12.43
N SER A 57 -5.25 -5.51 13.49
CA SER A 57 -6.26 -6.57 13.41
C SER A 57 -7.53 -6.13 12.67
N ASP A 58 -7.75 -4.82 12.55
CA ASP A 58 -8.82 -4.29 11.70
C ASP A 58 -8.52 -4.57 10.23
N TYR A 59 -7.26 -4.38 9.78
CA TYR A 59 -6.85 -4.59 8.39
C TYR A 59 -6.47 -6.03 8.05
N PHE A 60 -5.90 -6.77 8.99
CA PHE A 60 -5.25 -8.05 8.71
C PHE A 60 -5.65 -9.14 9.71
N ASN A 61 -5.94 -10.30 9.16
CA ASN A 61 -6.22 -11.52 9.92
C ASN A 61 -4.98 -12.07 10.62
N SER A 62 -5.20 -12.87 11.67
CA SER A 62 -4.16 -13.58 12.41
C SER A 62 -3.32 -14.52 11.53
N ASN A 63 -3.87 -14.98 10.41
CA ASN A 63 -3.17 -15.80 9.43
C ASN A 63 -2.14 -15.02 8.58
N THR A 64 -2.08 -13.69 8.71
CA THR A 64 -1.05 -12.88 8.04
C THR A 64 0.32 -13.15 8.63
N GLY A 65 1.25 -13.66 7.83
CA GLY A 65 2.59 -14.03 8.30
C GLY A 65 3.53 -14.52 7.20
N TRP A 66 4.76 -14.83 7.62
CA TRP A 66 5.81 -15.33 6.75
C TRP A 66 5.57 -16.79 6.36
N VAL A 67 5.66 -17.10 5.08
CA VAL A 67 5.42 -18.43 4.52
C VAL A 67 6.55 -18.79 3.55
N SER A 68 7.08 -20.00 3.67
CA SER A 68 8.01 -20.57 2.70
C SER A 68 7.28 -21.01 1.44
N ARG A 69 7.77 -20.56 0.29
CA ARG A 69 7.33 -20.95 -1.05
C ARG A 69 8.53 -21.47 -1.84
N SER A 70 8.28 -22.04 -3.01
CA SER A 70 9.34 -22.60 -3.87
C SER A 70 10.35 -21.56 -4.34
N ASP A 71 9.96 -20.29 -4.38
CA ASP A 71 10.74 -19.14 -4.84
C ASP A 71 11.29 -18.26 -3.70
N GLY A 72 10.86 -18.47 -2.45
CA GLY A 72 11.40 -17.75 -1.29
C GLY A 72 10.45 -17.63 -0.11
N ILE A 73 10.84 -16.81 0.88
CA ILE A 73 10.03 -16.49 2.07
C ILE A 73 9.18 -15.26 1.80
N THR A 74 7.87 -15.42 1.74
CA THR A 74 6.90 -14.36 1.40
C THR A 74 6.11 -13.94 2.63
N LEU A 75 5.77 -12.65 2.74
CA LEU A 75 4.75 -12.19 3.69
C LEU A 75 3.36 -12.35 3.06
N SER A 76 2.62 -13.37 3.50
CA SER A 76 1.25 -13.64 3.06
C SER A 76 0.27 -12.74 3.83
N CYS A 77 -0.27 -11.72 3.18
CA CYS A 77 -1.15 -10.70 3.74
C CYS A 77 -2.63 -11.08 3.57
N HIS A 78 -3.22 -11.64 4.62
CA HIS A 78 -4.65 -11.94 4.69
C HIS A 78 -5.39 -10.71 5.21
N TYR A 79 -5.95 -9.91 4.30
CA TYR A 79 -6.63 -8.68 4.69
C TYR A 79 -8.12 -8.89 5.00
N ASN A 80 -8.69 -7.94 5.75
CA ASN A 80 -10.12 -7.78 5.98
C ASN A 80 -10.70 -6.76 5.01
N SER A 81 -11.62 -7.18 4.14
CA SER A 81 -12.16 -6.31 3.08
C SER A 81 -12.83 -5.05 3.61
N SER A 82 -13.56 -5.12 4.73
CA SER A 82 -14.30 -3.99 5.29
C SER A 82 -13.41 -2.82 5.74
N ALA A 83 -12.24 -3.12 6.31
CA ALA A 83 -11.28 -2.08 6.71
C ALA A 83 -10.35 -1.68 5.56
N MET A 84 -9.99 -2.62 4.69
CA MET A 84 -9.10 -2.38 3.55
C MET A 84 -9.75 -1.49 2.49
N PHE A 85 -11.04 -1.70 2.20
CA PHE A 85 -11.78 -0.98 1.16
C PHE A 85 -12.85 -0.11 1.79
N ILE A 86 -12.45 1.08 2.24
CA ILE A 86 -13.38 2.07 2.78
C ILE A 86 -14.36 2.55 1.70
N ASN A 87 -15.60 2.81 2.10
CA ASN A 87 -16.60 3.41 1.21
C ASN A 87 -16.32 4.91 1.05
N SER A 88 -15.42 5.26 0.12
CA SER A 88 -15.06 6.65 -0.18
C SER A 88 -14.71 6.82 -1.65
N ASP A 89 -15.39 7.77 -2.29
CA ASP A 89 -15.12 8.15 -3.68
C ASP A 89 -13.86 9.03 -3.80
N ASN A 90 -13.27 9.50 -2.69
CA ASN A 90 -12.06 10.31 -2.74
C ASN A 90 -10.80 9.42 -2.90
N PRO A 91 -9.99 9.60 -3.96
CA PRO A 91 -8.82 8.77 -4.22
C PRO A 91 -7.73 8.94 -3.17
N ASN A 92 -7.54 10.17 -2.66
CA ASN A 92 -6.58 10.49 -1.62
C ASN A 92 -6.95 9.80 -0.30
N ALA A 93 -8.25 9.68 0.00
CA ALA A 93 -8.73 8.96 1.18
C ALA A 93 -8.46 7.45 1.09
N ARG A 94 -8.70 6.83 -0.08
CA ARG A 94 -8.39 5.41 -0.30
C ARG A 94 -6.88 5.16 -0.24
N ALA A 95 -6.09 5.99 -0.92
CA ALA A 95 -4.63 5.93 -0.90
C ALA A 95 -4.05 6.04 0.53
N ALA A 96 -4.58 6.97 1.32
CA ALA A 96 -4.19 7.14 2.72
C ALA A 96 -4.58 5.92 3.58
N ASN A 97 -5.69 5.25 3.26
CA ASN A 97 -6.12 4.02 3.94
C ASN A 97 -5.13 2.87 3.69
N TYR A 98 -4.73 2.64 2.43
CA TYR A 98 -3.73 1.62 2.08
C TYR A 98 -2.38 1.92 2.69
N SER A 99 -1.96 3.19 2.67
CA SER A 99 -0.72 3.66 3.30
C SER A 99 -0.71 3.42 4.81
N ASN A 100 -1.86 3.59 5.49
CA ASN A 100 -2.00 3.27 6.90
C ASN A 100 -1.95 1.76 7.16
N ALA A 101 -2.57 0.95 6.31
CA ALA A 101 -2.50 -0.51 6.39
C ALA A 101 -1.05 -0.99 6.26
N PHE A 102 -0.30 -0.51 5.26
CA PHE A 102 1.11 -0.88 5.10
C PHE A 102 1.98 -0.45 6.28
N ARG A 103 1.74 0.75 6.86
CA ARG A 103 2.42 1.17 8.08
C ARG A 103 2.22 0.14 9.20
N LEU A 104 0.98 -0.29 9.44
CA LEU A 104 0.67 -1.27 10.49
C LEU A 104 1.30 -2.64 10.20
N LEU A 105 1.32 -3.06 8.93
CA LEU A 105 1.99 -4.27 8.48
C LEU A 105 3.50 -4.21 8.79
N LYS A 106 4.16 -3.10 8.44
CA LYS A 106 5.56 -2.83 8.75
C LYS A 106 5.81 -2.81 10.25
N ASP A 107 5.01 -2.07 11.01
CA ASP A 107 5.16 -1.95 12.47
C ASP A 107 5.12 -3.34 13.14
N ARG A 108 4.32 -4.29 12.61
CA ARG A 108 4.25 -5.66 13.13
C ARG A 108 5.37 -6.58 12.65
N HIS A 109 5.76 -6.51 11.38
CA HIS A 109 6.61 -7.54 10.75
C HIS A 109 8.06 -7.12 10.51
N SER A 110 8.40 -5.83 10.65
CA SER A 110 9.73 -5.32 10.25
C SER A 110 10.89 -5.72 11.15
N SER A 111 10.63 -6.25 12.34
CA SER A 111 11.66 -6.85 13.19
C SER A 111 12.07 -8.26 12.76
N SER A 112 11.34 -8.88 11.82
CA SER A 112 11.67 -10.19 11.28
C SER A 112 12.95 -10.12 10.44
N PRO A 113 13.85 -11.12 10.51
CA PRO A 113 15.02 -11.21 9.63
C PRO A 113 14.65 -11.37 8.15
N HIS A 114 13.39 -11.73 7.86
CA HIS A 114 12.87 -11.83 6.50
C HIS A 114 12.44 -10.47 5.93
N TRP A 115 12.23 -9.44 6.76
CA TRP A 115 11.84 -8.11 6.28
C TRP A 115 13.03 -7.40 5.63
N LYS A 116 12.96 -7.18 4.32
CA LYS A 116 13.99 -6.52 3.51
C LYS A 116 13.32 -5.65 2.45
N ASN A 117 14.06 -4.68 1.91
CA ASN A 117 13.60 -3.84 0.79
C ASN A 117 12.24 -3.17 1.04
N THR A 118 12.08 -2.49 2.20
CA THR A 118 10.81 -1.87 2.64
C THR A 118 10.08 -1.09 1.56
N ALA A 119 10.78 -0.27 0.77
CA ALA A 119 10.16 0.53 -0.29
C ALA A 119 9.61 -0.34 -1.43
N SER A 120 10.26 -1.46 -1.76
CA SER A 120 9.74 -2.43 -2.75
C SER A 120 8.55 -3.18 -2.19
N MET A 121 8.61 -3.62 -0.93
CA MET A 121 7.46 -4.25 -0.27
C MET A 121 6.24 -3.32 -0.22
N GLU A 122 6.44 -2.03 0.01
CA GLU A 122 5.37 -1.02 -0.05
C GLU A 122 4.79 -0.92 -1.45
N ALA A 123 5.63 -0.85 -2.49
CA ALA A 123 5.17 -0.79 -3.87
C ALA A 123 4.38 -2.04 -4.28
N GLN A 124 4.84 -3.24 -3.90
CA GLN A 124 4.10 -4.49 -4.12
C GLN A 124 2.75 -4.48 -3.41
N PHE A 125 2.72 -4.09 -2.13
CA PHE A 125 1.49 -4.00 -1.33
C PHE A 125 0.48 -3.04 -1.96
N LEU A 126 0.93 -1.83 -2.32
CA LEU A 126 0.09 -0.83 -2.94
C LEU A 126 -0.42 -1.32 -4.30
N CYS A 127 0.41 -1.98 -5.10
CA CYS A 127 -0.05 -2.57 -6.35
C CYS A 127 -1.20 -3.54 -6.13
N HIS A 128 -1.07 -4.51 -5.20
CA HIS A 128 -2.16 -5.43 -4.89
C HIS A 128 -3.42 -4.69 -4.41
N ALA A 129 -3.27 -3.70 -3.53
CA ALA A 129 -4.40 -2.94 -2.97
C ALA A 129 -5.14 -2.13 -4.04
N PHE A 130 -4.43 -1.53 -4.99
CA PHE A 130 -4.98 -0.66 -6.02
C PHE A 130 -5.52 -1.42 -7.24
N THR A 131 -4.86 -2.50 -7.69
CA THR A 131 -5.17 -3.15 -8.97
C THR A 131 -5.80 -4.53 -8.82
N ILE A 132 -5.33 -5.34 -7.87
CA ILE A 132 -5.84 -6.69 -7.64
C ILE A 132 -7.05 -6.68 -6.71
N ALA A 133 -7.07 -5.76 -5.74
CA ALA A 133 -8.18 -5.52 -4.82
C ALA A 133 -8.79 -6.83 -4.27
N ASN A 134 -10.12 -6.98 -4.35
CA ASN A 134 -10.85 -8.14 -3.82
C ASN A 134 -10.73 -9.42 -4.65
N PHE A 135 -10.05 -9.41 -5.80
CA PHE A 135 -9.92 -10.59 -6.65
C PHE A 135 -8.95 -11.64 -6.09
N LYS A 136 -8.14 -11.27 -5.09
CA LYS A 136 -7.18 -12.19 -4.47
C LYS A 136 -7.03 -11.90 -2.98
N ASN A 137 -7.16 -12.92 -2.15
CA ASN A 137 -6.81 -12.88 -0.73
C ASN A 137 -6.23 -14.26 -0.35
N PRO A 138 -4.97 -14.38 0.09
CA PRO A 138 -4.03 -13.31 0.49
C PRO A 138 -3.26 -12.66 -0.66
N TRP A 139 -2.73 -11.47 -0.38
CA TRP A 139 -1.67 -10.85 -1.19
C TRP A 139 -0.29 -11.31 -0.72
N ASN A 140 0.58 -11.65 -1.65
CA ASN A 140 1.91 -12.19 -1.36
C ASN A 140 2.95 -11.10 -1.60
N ILE A 141 3.68 -10.70 -0.55
CA ILE A 141 4.71 -9.66 -0.64
C ILE A 141 6.09 -10.29 -0.48
N GLU A 142 6.94 -10.11 -1.48
CA GLU A 142 8.22 -10.80 -1.64
C GLU A 142 9.38 -9.88 -1.22
N PRO A 143 10.00 -10.11 -0.05
CA PRO A 143 10.99 -9.19 0.53
C PRO A 143 12.32 -9.14 -0.24
N TRP A 144 12.57 -10.08 -1.16
CA TRP A 144 13.79 -10.12 -1.97
C TRP A 144 13.71 -9.25 -3.24
N ARG A 145 12.50 -8.80 -3.63
CA ARG A 145 12.35 -7.88 -4.76
C ARG A 145 12.85 -6.48 -4.41
N THR A 146 13.25 -5.73 -5.43
CA THR A 146 13.93 -4.44 -5.26
C THR A 146 13.30 -3.29 -6.03
N GLU A 147 12.37 -3.54 -6.96
CA GLU A 147 11.71 -2.44 -7.71
C GLU A 147 10.81 -1.63 -6.77
N THR A 148 11.00 -0.32 -6.76
CA THR A 148 10.31 0.63 -5.89
C THR A 148 9.43 1.60 -6.68
N ASN A 149 9.54 1.61 -8.01
CA ASN A 149 8.69 2.39 -8.87
C ASN A 149 7.34 1.68 -9.04
N LEU A 150 6.29 2.22 -8.42
CA LEU A 150 4.96 1.64 -8.36
C LEU A 150 4.37 1.37 -9.75
N ASN A 151 4.60 2.25 -10.73
CA ASN A 151 4.15 2.03 -12.11
C ASN A 151 4.81 0.81 -12.74
N ARG A 152 6.13 0.63 -12.56
CA ARG A 152 6.84 -0.58 -13.04
C ARG A 152 6.37 -1.83 -12.31
N VAL A 153 6.11 -1.73 -11.01
CA VAL A 153 5.54 -2.83 -10.21
C VAL A 153 4.17 -3.25 -10.76
N ILE A 154 3.31 -2.31 -11.10
CA ILE A 154 2.00 -2.59 -11.71
C ILE A 154 2.13 -3.24 -13.08
N LEU A 155 2.95 -2.67 -13.96
CA LEU A 155 3.15 -3.19 -15.32
C LEU A 155 3.68 -4.63 -15.33
N ALA A 156 4.35 -5.05 -14.26
CA ALA A 156 4.90 -6.39 -14.12
C ALA A 156 4.05 -7.33 -13.24
N GLY A 157 2.81 -6.96 -12.89
CA GLY A 157 1.89 -7.85 -12.16
C GLY A 157 2.09 -7.88 -10.65
N CYS A 158 2.44 -6.74 -10.06
CA CYS A 158 2.60 -6.48 -8.62
C CYS A 158 3.79 -7.08 -7.90
N ASN A 159 4.46 -8.12 -8.42
CA ASN A 159 5.64 -8.72 -7.80
C ASN A 159 6.81 -8.95 -8.81
N PRO A 160 7.31 -7.92 -9.53
CA PRO A 160 8.52 -8.06 -10.35
C PRO A 160 9.78 -8.29 -9.54
#